data_AF-A0A503TCH3-F1
#
_entry.id   AF-A0A503TCH3-F1
#
_cell.length_a   1.000
_cell.length_b   1.000
_cell.length_c   1.000
_cell.angle_alpha   90.00
_cell.angle_beta   90.00
_cell.angle_gamma   90.00
#
_symmetry.space_group_name_H-M   'P 1'
#
loop_
_entity.id
_entity.type
_entity.pdbx_description
1 polymer ?
#
loop_
_entity_poly.entity_id
_entity_poly.type
_entity_poly.pdbx_seq_one_letter_code
_entity_poly.pdbx_strand_id
1 'polypeptide(L)'
;MPKQQTRTARIEARISPDMLSVVKRAAEIQGRSVSDFVVAAAQEAAQRTIEETAIIRLSIEDQRALVEAILNPPEPNEALRKAADAYKRLVVESR
;
A
#
# COMPACT_ATOMS: atom_id res chain seq x y z
N MET A 1 25.33 -10.90 -13.02
CA MET A 1 24.46 -12.00 -12.56
C MET A 1 23.51 -11.47 -11.49
N PRO A 2 22.19 -11.69 -11.58
CA PRO A 2 21.28 -11.25 -10.53
C PRO A 2 21.61 -12.01 -9.24
N LYS A 3 21.83 -11.29 -8.13
CA LYS A 3 22.05 -11.91 -6.82
C LYS A 3 20.76 -12.67 -6.45
N GLN A 4 20.84 -14.00 -6.38
CA GLN A 4 19.79 -14.80 -5.75
C GLN A 4 19.67 -14.34 -4.29
N GLN A 5 18.55 -13.70 -3.94
CA GLN A 5 18.27 -13.34 -2.56
C GLN A 5 18.03 -14.62 -1.76
N THR A 6 18.91 -14.91 -0.82
CA THR A 6 18.76 -16.02 0.11
C THR A 6 17.54 -15.77 0.99
N ARG A 7 16.56 -16.68 0.98
CA ARG A 7 15.36 -16.61 1.82
C ARG A 7 15.72 -16.94 3.28
N THR A 8 16.05 -15.92 4.07
CA THR A 8 16.49 -16.08 5.47
C THR A 8 15.38 -15.91 6.50
N ALA A 9 14.28 -15.23 6.14
CA ALA A 9 13.14 -15.00 7.02
C ALA A 9 12.09 -16.11 6.88
N ARG A 10 11.43 -16.47 7.99
CA ARG A 10 10.38 -17.49 8.04
C ARG A 10 9.07 -16.90 8.57
N ILE A 11 7.96 -17.30 7.96
CA ILE A 11 6.60 -17.03 8.43
C ILE A 11 6.07 -18.34 9.03
N GLU A 12 5.73 -18.34 10.31
CA GLU A 12 5.16 -19.50 11.01
C GLU A 12 3.69 -19.25 11.33
N ALA A 13 2.82 -20.13 10.84
CA ALA A 13 1.38 -20.06 11.09
C ALA A 13 0.81 -21.47 11.27
N ARG A 14 -0.11 -21.63 12.22
CA ARG A 14 -0.89 -22.87 12.38
C ARG A 14 -2.18 -22.72 11.60
N ILE A 15 -2.51 -23.74 10.80
CA ILE A 15 -3.75 -23.81 10.03
C ILE A 15 -4.47 -25.12 10.33
N SER A 16 -5.79 -25.14 10.15
CA SER A 16 -6.57 -26.37 10.29
C SER A 16 -6.25 -27.37 9.17
N PRO A 17 -6.50 -28.68 9.38
CA PRO A 17 -6.32 -29.69 8.34
C PRO A 17 -7.15 -29.42 7.07
N ASP A 18 -8.36 -28.88 7.23
CA ASP A 18 -9.25 -28.54 6.12
C ASP A 18 -8.65 -27.41 5.27
N MET A 19 -8.13 -26.37 5.92
CA MET A 19 -7.43 -25.28 5.23
C MET A 19 -6.19 -25.78 4.51
N LEU A 20 -5.41 -26.68 5.12
CA LEU A 20 -4.25 -27.28 4.46
C LEU A 20 -4.66 -28.05 3.19
N SER A 21 -5.80 -28.74 3.21
CA SER A 21 -6.31 -29.49 2.06
C SER A 21 -6.69 -28.56 0.90
N VAL A 22 -7.35 -27.45 1.20
CA VAL A 22 -7.68 -26.40 0.21
C VAL A 22 -6.40 -25.79 -0.40
N VAL A 23 -5.42 -25.45 0.43
CA VAL A 23 -4.14 -24.86 -0.01
C VAL A 23 -3.37 -25.84 -0.91
N LYS A 24 -3.30 -27.12 -0.54
CA LYS A 24 -2.69 -28.16 -1.37
C LYS A 24 -3.34 -28.24 -2.75
N ARG A 25 -4.67 -28.29 -2.78
CA ARG A 25 -5.41 -28.34 -4.04
C ARG A 25 -5.16 -27.11 -4.91
N ALA A 26 -5.13 -25.91 -4.33
CA ALA A 26 -4.83 -24.69 -5.06
C ALA A 26 -3.40 -24.67 -5.63
N ALA A 27 -2.43 -25.14 -4.85
CA ALA A 27 -1.03 -25.27 -5.30
C ALA A 27 -0.89 -26.26 -6.46
N GLU A 28 -1.58 -27.41 -6.39
CA GLU A 28 -1.64 -28.41 -7.48
C GLU A 28 -2.20 -27.81 -8.76
N ILE A 29 -3.33 -27.08 -8.68
CA ILE A 29 -3.96 -26.43 -9.84
C ILE A 29 -2.99 -25.46 -10.53
N GLN A 30 -2.16 -24.76 -9.75
CA GLN A 30 -1.17 -23.82 -10.28
C GLN A 30 0.18 -24.47 -10.60
N GLY A 31 0.32 -25.80 -10.47
CA GLY A 31 1.54 -26.53 -10.79
C GLY A 31 2.76 -26.15 -9.96
N ARG A 32 2.57 -25.73 -8.70
CA ARG A 32 3.64 -25.25 -7.82
C ARG A 32 3.62 -25.94 -6.45
N SER A 33 4.73 -25.84 -5.71
CA SER A 33 4.78 -26.39 -4.35
C SER A 33 3.83 -25.62 -3.41
N VAL A 34 3.38 -26.26 -2.33
CA VAL A 34 2.57 -25.60 -1.28
C VAL A 34 3.30 -24.40 -0.70
N SER A 35 4.61 -24.51 -0.47
CA SER A 35 5.43 -23.41 0.05
C SER A 35 5.46 -22.24 -0.91
N ASP A 36 5.69 -22.49 -2.21
CA ASP A 36 5.73 -21.42 -3.21
C ASP A 36 4.36 -20.77 -3.39
N PHE A 37 3.28 -21.56 -3.33
CA PHE A 37 1.91 -21.04 -3.36
C PHE A 37 1.65 -20.10 -2.18
N VAL A 38 1.97 -20.52 -0.95
CA VAL A 38 1.74 -19.70 0.25
C VAL A 38 2.55 -18.40 0.19
N VAL A 39 3.82 -18.47 -0.22
CA VAL A 39 4.67 -17.26 -0.35
C VAL A 39 4.10 -16.32 -1.41
N ALA A 40 3.70 -16.83 -2.57
CA ALA A 40 3.12 -16.01 -3.64
C ALA A 40 1.79 -15.37 -3.21
N ALA A 41 0.90 -16.14 -2.59
CA ALA A 41 -0.38 -15.65 -2.11
C ALA A 41 -0.21 -14.58 -1.01
N ALA A 42 0.72 -14.80 -0.09
CA ALA A 42 1.05 -13.81 0.95
C ALA A 42 1.61 -12.52 0.35
N GLN A 43 2.48 -12.61 -0.65
CA GLN A 43 3.02 -11.45 -1.37
C GLN A 43 1.90 -10.66 -2.08
N GLU A 44 1.02 -11.35 -2.80
CA GLU A 44 -0.10 -10.73 -3.51
C GLU A 44 -1.09 -10.04 -2.55
N ALA A 45 -1.40 -10.68 -1.43
CA ALA A 45 -2.25 -10.11 -0.40
C ALA A 45 -1.61 -8.88 0.26
N ALA A 46 -0.31 -8.95 0.59
CA ALA A 46 0.43 -7.84 1.17
C ALA A 46 0.49 -6.65 0.21
N GLN A 47 0.80 -6.89 -1.06
CA GLN A 47 0.88 -5.83 -2.08
C GLN A 47 -0.45 -5.13 -2.24
N ARG A 48 -1.56 -5.88 -2.38
CA ARG A 48 -2.90 -5.30 -2.47
C ARG A 48 -3.26 -4.47 -1.24
N THR A 49 -2.96 -4.95 -0.04
CA THR A 49 -3.26 -4.24 1.21
C THR A 49 -2.49 -2.92 1.30
N ILE A 50 -1.20 -2.93 0.91
CA ILE A 50 -0.37 -1.72 0.88
C ILE A 50 -0.90 -0.73 -0.16
N GLU A 51 -1.22 -1.22 -1.36
CA GLU A 51 -1.78 -0.42 -2.45
C GLU A 51 -3.12 0.22 -2.08
N GLU A 52 -4.02 -0.52 -1.43
CA GLU A 52 -5.31 0.01 -0.98
C GLU A 52 -5.16 1.15 0.03
N THR A 53 -4.10 1.15 0.83
CA THR A 53 -3.84 2.21 1.81
C THR A 53 -3.10 3.41 1.20
N ALA A 54 -2.25 3.17 0.20
CA ALA A 54 -1.37 4.19 -0.37
C ALA A 54 -1.90 4.82 -1.68
N ILE A 55 -2.86 4.21 -2.35
CA ILE A 55 -3.40 4.69 -3.62
C ILE A 55 -4.66 5.53 -3.39
N ILE A 56 -4.58 6.81 -3.73
CA ILE A 56 -5.75 7.66 -3.89
C ILE A 56 -6.37 7.36 -5.26
N ARG A 57 -7.51 6.66 -5.27
CA ARG A 57 -8.29 6.40 -6.49
C ARG A 57 -9.16 7.62 -6.81
N LEU A 58 -8.89 8.28 -7.93
CA LEU A 58 -9.59 9.48 -8.37
C LEU A 58 -10.55 9.17 -9.54
N SER A 59 -11.72 9.80 -9.56
CA SER A 59 -12.59 9.79 -10.75
C SER A 59 -11.90 10.53 -11.91
N ILE A 60 -12.48 10.45 -13.12
CA ILE A 60 -11.94 11.20 -14.26
C ILE A 60 -12.00 12.72 -14.00
N GLU A 61 -13.07 13.19 -13.36
CA GLU A 61 -13.23 14.58 -12.96
C GLU A 61 -12.15 15.00 -11.95
N ASP A 62 -11.93 14.18 -10.92
CA ASP A 62 -10.94 14.47 -9.88
C ASP A 62 -9.50 14.43 -10.42
N GLN A 63 -9.21 13.52 -11.37
CA GLN A 63 -7.91 13.48 -12.03
C GLN A 63 -7.62 14.79 -12.79
N ARG A 64 -8.63 15.32 -13.52
CA ARG A 64 -8.50 16.60 -14.21
C ARG A 64 -8.31 17.74 -13.23
N ALA A 65 -9.09 17.77 -12.15
CA ALA A 65 -8.96 18.79 -11.10
C ALA A 65 -7.58 18.75 -10.43
N LEU A 66 -7.04 17.55 -10.17
CA LEU A 66 -5.71 17.38 -9.61
C LEU A 66 -4.62 17.90 -10.57
N VAL A 67 -4.68 17.49 -11.84
CA VAL A 67 -3.69 17.92 -12.84
C VAL A 67 -3.73 19.43 -13.03
N GLU A 68 -4.93 20.01 -13.10
CA GLU A 68 -5.11 21.46 -13.19
C GLU A 68 -4.51 22.17 -11.97
N ALA A 69 -4.75 21.66 -10.75
CA ALA A 69 -4.19 22.23 -9.54
C ALA A 69 -2.65 22.11 -9.45
N ILE A 70 -2.05 21.10 -10.10
CA ILE A 70 -0.59 20.94 -10.16
C ILE A 70 0.02 21.88 -11.20
N LEU A 71 -0.59 21.99 -12.38
CA LEU A 71 -0.08 22.79 -13.49
C LEU A 71 -0.35 24.29 -13.28
N ASN A 72 -1.50 24.63 -12.70
CA ASN A 72 -1.96 25.98 -12.44
C ASN A 72 -2.34 26.12 -10.96
N PRO A 73 -1.33 26.16 -10.06
CA PRO A 73 -1.58 26.18 -8.63
C PRO A 73 -2.35 27.44 -8.23
N PRO A 74 -3.54 27.31 -7.60
CA PRO A 74 -4.30 28.47 -7.17
C PRO A 74 -3.61 29.15 -5.98
N GLU A 75 -3.73 30.47 -5.93
CA GLU A 75 -3.27 31.24 -4.78
C GLU A 75 -4.03 30.81 -3.50
N PRO A 76 -3.34 30.68 -2.35
CA PRO A 76 -4.02 30.37 -1.10
C PRO A 76 -5.14 31.37 -0.82
N ASN A 77 -6.28 30.90 -0.31
CA ASN A 77 -7.34 31.81 0.11
C ASN A 77 -7.02 32.43 1.48
N GLU A 78 -7.85 33.39 1.92
CA GLU A 78 -7.65 34.09 3.19
C GLU A 78 -7.67 33.13 4.40
N ALA A 79 -8.51 32.09 4.36
CA ALA A 79 -8.58 31.10 5.43
C ALA A 79 -7.29 30.26 5.53
N LEU A 80 -6.72 29.84 4.40
CA LEU A 80 -5.43 29.12 4.34
C LEU A 80 -4.28 29.99 4.84
N ARG A 81 -4.25 31.28 4.49
CA ARG A 81 -3.26 32.24 5.03
C ARG A 81 -3.36 32.35 6.56
N LYS A 82 -4.58 32.56 7.08
CA LYS A 82 -4.84 32.62 8.53
C LYS A 82 -4.41 31.33 9.25
N ALA A 83 -4.69 30.16 8.67
CA ALA A 83 -4.29 28.87 9.23
C ALA A 83 -2.76 28.71 9.26
N ALA A 84 -2.06 29.11 8.20
CA ALA A 84 -0.60 29.09 8.15
C ALA A 84 0.02 30.00 9.23
N ASP A 85 -0.55 31.18 9.46
CA ASP A 85 -0.07 32.10 10.51
C ASP A 85 -0.38 31.61 11.92
N ALA A 86 -1.51 30.91 12.11
CA ALA A 86 -1.81 30.23 13.37
C ALA A 86 -0.81 29.09 13.66
N TYR A 87 -0.51 28.27 12.64
CA TYR A 87 0.47 27.19 12.76
C TYR A 87 1.87 27.72 13.09
N LYS A 88 2.34 28.78 12.41
CA LYS A 88 3.63 29.41 12.71
C LYS A 88 3.73 29.86 14.17
N ARG A 89 2.67 30.46 14.73
CA ARG A 89 2.64 30.87 16.13
C ARG A 89 2.76 29.69 17.09
N LEU A 90 1.99 28.63 16.86
CA LEU A 90 2.03 27.41 17.68
C LEU A 90 3.41 26.73 17.68
N VAL A 91 4.07 26.68 16.53
CA VAL A 91 5.39 26.03 16.39
C VAL A 91 6.51 26.90 16.96
N VAL A 92 6.38 28.24 16.88
CA VAL A 92 7.35 29.19 17.45
C VAL A 92 7.22 29.28 18.97
N GLU A 93 6.01 29.18 19.54
CA GLU A 93 5.81 29.14 21.01
C GLU A 93 6.26 27.82 21.65
N SER A 94 6.38 26.74 20.87
CA SER A 94 6.79 25.41 21.36
C SER A 94 8.31 25.15 21.28
N ARG A 95 9.13 26.18 21.01
CA ARG A 95 10.59 26.07 20.86
C ARG A 95 11.32 27.02 21.81
#